data_AF-A0A0E2Q5W3-F1
#
_entry.id   AF-A0A0E2Q5W3-F1
#
_cell.length_a   1.000
_cell.length_b   1.000
_cell.length_c   1.000
_cell.angle_alpha   90.00
_cell.angle_beta   90.00
_cell.angle_gamma   90.00
#
_symmetry.space_group_name_H-M   'P 1'
#
loop_
_entity.id
_entity.type
_entity.pdbx_description
1 polymer ?
#
loop_
_entity_poly.entity_id
_entity_poly.type
_entity_poly.pdbx_seq_one_letter_code
_entity_poly.pdbx_strand_id
1 'polypeptide(L)'
;MQILAIDLGTDMVPALGLGVESPEEGVMDKPPRRLSGRLLNRQLLLKAFVWYGLIEAVLAMGAFFLNYWVNQGNLNHLASSGPLYREATTMTLGAIIFTQIGMVMNSRKGRGSIFQVKHFANRIISLGIVLEIVLFIILSYVPLFHTLFNTAPIGLDDWLYLLACPYLLL
;
A
#
# COMPACT_ATOMS: atom_id res chain seq x y z
N MET A 1 4.49 -11.63 -11.12
CA MET A 1 3.07 -11.95 -10.85
C MET A 1 2.51 -11.14 -9.69
N GLN A 2 3.27 -10.93 -8.60
CA GLN A 2 2.83 -10.16 -7.44
C GLN A 2 2.42 -8.72 -7.76
N ILE A 3 3.14 -8.01 -8.64
CA ILE A 3 2.78 -6.65 -9.09
C ILE A 3 1.40 -6.62 -9.77
N LEU A 4 1.05 -7.63 -10.58
CA LEU A 4 -0.27 -7.69 -11.21
C LEU A 4 -1.38 -7.89 -10.19
N ALA A 5 -1.12 -8.61 -9.10
CA ALA A 5 -2.09 -8.76 -8.01
C ALA A 5 -2.35 -7.42 -7.29
N ILE A 6 -1.34 -6.55 -7.25
CA ILE A 6 -1.47 -5.20 -6.71
C ILE A 6 -2.33 -4.35 -7.65
N ASP A 7 -1.90 -4.18 -8.90
CA ASP A 7 -2.53 -3.27 -9.85
C ASP A 7 -3.97 -3.67 -10.23
N LEU A 8 -4.25 -4.96 -10.40
CA LEU A 8 -5.59 -5.46 -10.78
C LEU A 8 -6.44 -5.92 -9.59
N GLY A 9 -5.84 -6.12 -8.41
CA GLY A 9 -6.53 -6.70 -7.27
C GLY A 9 -6.78 -5.68 -6.18
N THR A 10 -5.72 -5.28 -5.50
CA THR A 10 -5.80 -4.50 -4.26
C THR A 10 -6.12 -3.03 -4.54
N ASP A 11 -5.43 -2.40 -5.50
CA ASP A 11 -5.53 -0.95 -5.73
C ASP A 11 -6.85 -0.50 -6.37
N MET A 12 -7.59 -1.39 -7.04
CA MET A 12 -8.79 -1.01 -7.79
C MET A 12 -9.90 -0.44 -6.90
N VAL A 13 -10.19 -1.10 -5.77
CA VAL A 13 -11.34 -0.74 -4.92
C VAL A 13 -11.08 0.55 -4.12
N PRO A 14 -9.91 0.75 -3.47
CA PRO A 14 -9.57 2.02 -2.85
C PRO A 14 -9.50 3.19 -3.84
N ALA A 15 -8.98 2.98 -5.06
CA ALA A 15 -8.94 4.01 -6.09
C ALA A 15 -10.35 4.47 -6.50
N LEU A 16 -11.30 3.53 -6.67
CA LEU A 16 -12.71 3.85 -6.87
C LEU A 16 -13.30 4.58 -5.64
N GLY A 17 -12.88 4.18 -4.44
CA GLY A 17 -13.24 4.84 -3.18
C GLY A 17 -12.85 6.32 -3.13
N LEU A 18 -11.67 6.68 -3.62
CA LEU A 18 -11.24 8.08 -3.72
C LEU A 18 -12.10 8.88 -4.71
N GLY A 19 -12.62 8.24 -5.76
CA GLY A 19 -13.51 8.87 -6.73
C GLY A 19 -14.89 9.27 -6.19
N VAL A 20 -15.33 8.66 -5.08
CA VAL A 20 -16.62 8.94 -4.43
C VAL A 20 -16.50 9.80 -3.16
N GLU A 21 -15.30 10.30 -2.84
CA GLU A 21 -15.11 11.12 -1.64
C GLU A 21 -15.92 12.42 -1.75
N SER A 22 -16.45 12.87 -0.61
CA SER A 22 -17.23 14.11 -0.57
C SER A 22 -16.36 15.33 -0.90
N PRO A 23 -16.93 16.39 -1.52
CA PRO A 23 -16.17 17.59 -1.84
C PRO A 23 -15.56 18.26 -0.60
N GLU A 24 -14.36 18.83 -0.75
CA GLU A 24 -13.70 19.59 0.34
C GLU A 24 -14.54 20.81 0.76
N GLU A 25 -14.51 21.14 2.05
CA GLU A 25 -15.13 22.36 2.58
C GLU A 25 -14.60 23.61 1.86
N GLY A 26 -15.51 24.50 1.49
CA GLY A 26 -15.17 25.73 0.76
C GLY A 26 -14.70 25.51 -0.68
N VAL A 27 -14.96 24.34 -1.30
CA VAL A 27 -14.65 24.14 -2.72
C VAL A 27 -15.45 25.08 -3.63
N MET A 28 -16.69 25.40 -3.26
CA MET A 28 -17.56 26.33 -4.00
C MET A 28 -17.15 27.79 -3.85
N ASP A 29 -16.37 28.12 -2.81
CA ASP A 29 -15.85 29.47 -2.57
C ASP A 29 -14.55 29.74 -3.36
N LYS A 30 -13.96 28.69 -3.96
CA LYS A 30 -12.75 28.80 -4.78
C LYS A 30 -13.13 29.18 -6.22
N PRO A 31 -12.37 30.09 -6.87
CA PRO A 31 -12.63 30.43 -8.26
C PRO A 31 -12.45 29.22 -9.19
N PRO A 32 -13.13 29.17 -10.35
CA PRO A 32 -13.01 28.08 -11.30
C PRO A 32 -11.57 27.82 -11.73
N ARG A 33 -11.23 26.55 -11.92
CA ARG A 33 -9.91 26.12 -12.38
C ARG A 33 -9.61 26.70 -13.77
N ARG A 34 -8.38 27.20 -13.96
CA ARG A 34 -7.90 27.69 -15.27
C ARG A 34 -7.83 26.56 -16.30
N LEU A 35 -8.27 26.82 -17.53
CA LEU A 35 -8.25 25.85 -18.64
C LEU A 35 -6.84 25.34 -19.00
N SER A 36 -5.80 26.16 -18.77
CA SER A 36 -4.39 25.77 -18.96
C SER A 36 -3.80 24.96 -17.80
N GLY A 37 -4.54 24.80 -16.71
CA GLY A 37 -4.08 24.11 -15.50
C GLY A 37 -4.09 22.60 -15.66
N ARG A 38 -2.91 21.97 -15.71
CA ARG A 38 -2.75 20.51 -15.89
C ARG A 38 -3.26 19.71 -14.70
N LEU A 39 -3.99 18.61 -14.95
CA LEU A 39 -4.43 17.69 -13.90
C LEU A 39 -3.23 17.09 -13.16
N LEU A 40 -2.25 16.60 -13.92
CA LEU A 40 -0.94 16.21 -13.43
C LEU A 40 0.00 17.43 -13.40
N ASN A 41 0.20 17.98 -12.21
CA ASN A 41 1.20 19.02 -11.98
C ASN A 41 2.54 18.41 -11.55
N ARG A 42 3.65 19.11 -11.83
CA ARG A 42 4.99 18.66 -11.40
C ARG A 42 5.08 18.45 -9.89
N GLN A 43 4.43 19.29 -9.09
CA GLN A 43 4.38 19.13 -7.63
C GLN A 43 3.66 17.84 -7.20
N LEU A 44 2.56 17.49 -7.89
CA LEU A 44 1.84 16.25 -7.63
C LEU A 44 2.70 15.03 -8.00
N LEU A 45 3.36 15.06 -9.16
CA LEU A 45 4.29 14.02 -9.58
C LEU A 45 5.45 13.85 -8.60
N LEU A 46 6.05 14.94 -8.15
CA LEU A 46 7.17 14.88 -7.20
C LEU A 46 6.70 14.30 -5.87
N LYS A 47 5.52 14.69 -5.37
CA LYS A 47 4.94 14.10 -4.17
C LYS A 47 4.64 12.62 -4.34
N ALA A 48 4.02 12.20 -5.45
CA ALA A 48 3.67 10.80 -5.69
C ALA A 48 4.92 9.91 -5.82
N PHE A 49 5.85 10.26 -6.71
CA PHE A 49 7.00 9.41 -7.00
C PHE A 49 8.12 9.52 -5.95
N VAL A 50 8.43 10.74 -5.49
CA VAL A 50 9.58 10.95 -4.60
C VAL A 50 9.19 10.82 -3.14
N TRP A 51 8.03 11.33 -2.73
CA TRP A 51 7.63 11.21 -1.32
C TRP A 51 7.04 9.83 -1.03
N TYR A 52 5.88 9.52 -1.63
CA TYR A 52 5.21 8.24 -1.37
C TYR A 52 6.00 7.06 -1.93
N GLY A 53 6.44 7.13 -3.19
CA GLY A 53 7.16 6.03 -3.84
C GLY A 53 8.50 5.69 -3.17
N LEU A 54 9.25 6.67 -2.66
CA LEU A 54 10.52 6.38 -1.96
C LEU A 54 10.26 5.74 -0.59
N ILE A 55 9.27 6.23 0.17
CA ILE A 55 8.91 5.67 1.48
C ILE A 55 8.43 4.23 1.30
N GLU A 56 7.54 3.99 0.33
CA GLU A 56 7.06 2.65 -0.01
C GLU A 56 8.20 1.73 -0.43
N ALA A 57 9.11 2.18 -1.30
CA ALA A 57 10.27 1.39 -1.70
C ALA A 57 11.17 1.02 -0.50
N VAL A 58 11.41 1.97 0.41
CA VAL A 58 12.21 1.73 1.63
C VAL A 58 11.51 0.75 2.56
N LEU A 59 10.20 0.89 2.77
CA LEU A 59 9.44 -0.01 3.65
C LEU A 59 9.31 -1.42 3.07
N ALA A 60 9.09 -1.54 1.76
CA ALA A 60 9.00 -2.82 1.07
C ALA A 60 10.36 -3.54 1.02
N MET A 61 11.44 -2.80 0.79
CA MET A 61 12.80 -3.33 0.85
C MET A 61 13.20 -3.69 2.30
N GLY A 62 12.77 -2.88 3.27
CA GLY A 62 12.95 -3.13 4.70
C GLY A 62 12.27 -4.44 5.12
N ALA A 63 11.01 -4.66 4.70
CA ALA A 63 10.31 -5.92 4.91
C ALA A 63 11.11 -7.10 4.35
N PHE A 64 11.55 -7.01 3.09
CA PHE A 64 12.34 -8.08 2.47
C PHE A 64 13.58 -8.45 3.28
N PHE A 65 14.39 -7.45 3.65
CA PHE A 65 15.63 -7.70 4.38
C PHE A 65 15.41 -8.11 5.83
N LEU A 66 14.38 -7.59 6.50
CA LEU A 66 14.04 -7.97 7.87
C LEU A 66 13.61 -9.43 7.96
N ASN A 67 12.71 -9.89 7.07
CA ASN A 67 12.33 -11.30 7.04
C ASN A 67 13.54 -12.19 6.75
N TYR A 68 14.39 -11.78 5.79
CA TYR A 68 15.61 -12.52 5.47
C TYR A 68 16.56 -12.59 6.67
N TRP A 69 16.73 -11.48 7.39
CA TRP A 69 17.56 -11.39 8.59
C TRP A 69 17.03 -12.25 9.73
N VAL A 70 15.72 -12.21 10.00
CA VAL A 70 15.10 -12.99 11.07
C VAL A 70 15.21 -14.49 10.80
N ASN A 71 15.01 -14.91 9.55
CA ASN A 71 15.00 -16.33 9.20
C ASN A 71 16.41 -16.93 8.94
N GLN A 72 17.36 -16.18 8.37
CA GLN A 72 18.71 -16.70 8.07
C GLN A 72 19.84 -16.05 8.87
N GLY A 73 19.66 -14.86 9.44
CA GLY A 73 20.69 -14.14 10.20
C GLY A 73 21.91 -13.68 9.37
N ASN A 74 21.88 -13.84 8.04
CA ASN A 74 23.00 -13.51 7.17
C ASN A 74 22.51 -12.92 5.83
N LEU A 75 23.02 -11.73 5.49
CA LEU A 75 22.68 -11.01 4.25
C LEU A 75 23.68 -11.26 3.11
N ASN A 76 24.77 -11.99 3.38
CA ASN A 76 25.86 -12.16 2.42
C ASN A 76 25.53 -13.12 1.27
N HIS A 77 24.50 -13.95 1.41
CA HIS A 77 24.05 -14.86 0.37
C HIS A 77 22.53 -14.79 0.21
N LEU A 78 22.07 -13.98 -0.74
CA LEU A 78 20.66 -13.86 -1.08
C LEU A 78 20.24 -15.02 -1.97
N ALA A 79 19.33 -15.86 -1.46
CA ALA A 79 18.76 -16.95 -2.22
C ALA A 79 17.98 -16.42 -3.44
N SER A 80 18.31 -16.88 -4.64
CA SER A 80 17.61 -16.53 -5.87
C SER A 80 16.33 -17.34 -6.10
N SER A 81 16.14 -18.42 -5.34
CA SER A 81 14.97 -19.29 -5.37
C SER A 81 14.83 -20.06 -4.05
N GLY A 82 13.63 -20.57 -3.78
CA GLY A 82 13.34 -21.40 -2.61
C GLY A 82 12.25 -20.82 -1.68
N PRO A 83 11.90 -21.54 -0.61
CA PRO A 83 10.82 -21.16 0.30
C PRO A 83 11.04 -19.79 0.94
N LEU A 84 12.27 -19.51 1.38
CA LEU A 84 12.63 -18.24 2.00
C LEU A 84 12.51 -17.04 1.04
N TYR A 85 12.91 -17.21 -0.21
CA TYR A 85 12.77 -16.14 -1.21
C TYR A 85 11.28 -15.84 -1.46
N ARG A 86 10.43 -16.87 -1.49
CA ARG A 86 8.98 -16.73 -1.63
C ARG A 86 8.36 -16.03 -0.41
N GLU A 87 8.85 -16.33 0.78
CA GLU A 87 8.42 -15.67 2.02
C GLU A 87 8.80 -14.18 2.03
N ALA A 88 10.07 -13.87 1.75
CA ALA A 88 10.55 -12.49 1.72
C ALA A 88 9.83 -11.64 0.64
N THR A 89 9.59 -12.20 -0.55
CA THR A 89 8.80 -11.51 -1.60
C THR A 89 7.32 -11.38 -1.24
N THR A 90 6.76 -12.33 -0.49
CA THR A 90 5.39 -12.19 0.05
C THR A 90 5.32 -11.07 1.08
N MET A 91 6.34 -10.93 1.93
CA MET A 91 6.42 -9.82 2.87
C MET A 91 6.57 -8.48 2.15
N THR A 92 7.34 -8.42 1.06
CA THR A 92 7.41 -7.22 0.19
C THR A 92 6.04 -6.86 -0.38
N LEU A 93 5.28 -7.84 -0.91
CA LEU A 93 3.92 -7.62 -1.40
C LEU A 93 2.99 -7.12 -0.27
N GLY A 94 3.06 -7.72 0.91
CA GLY A 94 2.33 -7.25 2.07
C GLY A 94 2.69 -5.80 2.42
N ALA A 95 3.98 -5.47 2.48
CA ALA A 95 4.42 -4.13 2.82
C ALA A 95 3.86 -3.09 1.85
N ILE A 96 3.87 -3.37 0.55
CA ILE A 96 3.26 -2.52 -0.49
C ILE A 96 1.77 -2.30 -0.20
N ILE A 97 0.99 -3.37 -0.04
CA ILE A 97 -0.46 -3.29 0.21
C ILE A 97 -0.75 -2.46 1.48
N PHE A 98 0.00 -2.69 2.55
CA PHE A 98 -0.17 -1.95 3.80
C PHE A 98 0.25 -0.47 3.68
N THR A 99 1.30 -0.17 2.92
CA THR A 99 1.66 1.23 2.63
C THR A 99 0.63 1.94 1.75
N GLN A 100 0.00 1.22 0.80
CA GLN A 100 -1.09 1.75 -0.03
C GLN A 100 -2.31 2.13 0.81
N ILE A 101 -2.65 1.36 1.83
CA ILE A 101 -3.70 1.72 2.82
C ILE A 101 -3.38 3.08 3.46
N GLY A 102 -2.14 3.27 3.94
CA GLY A 102 -1.69 4.54 4.52
C GLY A 102 -1.74 5.70 3.52
N MET A 103 -1.30 5.45 2.28
CA MET A 103 -1.34 6.44 1.20
C MET A 103 -2.77 6.85 0.83
N VAL A 104 -3.70 5.90 0.74
CA VAL A 104 -5.12 6.16 0.46
C VAL A 104 -5.70 7.02 1.56
N MET A 105 -5.41 6.71 2.84
CA MET A 105 -5.88 7.52 3.97
C MET A 105 -5.33 8.95 3.94
N ASN A 106 -4.04 9.14 3.62
CA ASN A 106 -3.40 10.45 3.52
C ASN A 106 -3.91 11.24 2.29
N SER A 107 -4.29 10.55 1.21
CA SER A 107 -4.79 11.18 -0.03
C SER A 107 -6.21 11.74 0.08
N ARG A 108 -6.95 11.45 1.15
CA ARG A 108 -8.35 11.90 1.35
C ARG A 108 -8.51 13.39 1.63
N LYS A 109 -7.46 14.10 2.06
CA LYS A 109 -7.49 15.58 2.19
C LYS A 109 -6.30 16.19 1.48
N GLY A 110 -6.55 17.13 0.57
CA GLY A 110 -5.49 17.92 -0.07
C GLY A 110 -4.87 18.96 0.86
N ARG A 111 -5.63 19.44 1.86
CA ARG A 111 -5.20 20.40 2.90
C ARG A 111 -5.88 20.08 4.25
N GLY A 112 -5.10 19.86 5.30
CA GLY A 112 -5.59 19.63 6.67
C GLY A 112 -4.91 18.43 7.36
N SER A 113 -5.14 18.27 8.66
CA SER A 113 -4.63 17.12 9.42
C SER A 113 -5.53 15.89 9.22
N ILE A 114 -4.91 14.71 9.06
CA ILE A 114 -5.60 13.42 8.89
C ILE A 114 -6.44 13.07 10.13
N PHE A 115 -6.06 13.56 11.31
CA PHE A 115 -6.82 13.39 12.56
C PHE A 115 -8.16 14.11 12.58
N GLN A 116 -8.41 15.01 11.63
CA GLN A 116 -9.72 15.66 11.44
C GLN A 116 -10.58 14.94 10.40
N VAL A 117 -10.07 13.87 9.77
CA VAL A 117 -10.81 13.07 8.78
C VAL A 117 -11.57 11.98 9.52
N LYS A 118 -12.88 11.89 9.27
CA LYS A 118 -13.69 10.76 9.74
C LYS A 118 -13.26 9.52 8.95
N HIS A 119 -12.42 8.68 9.57
CA HIS A 119 -11.85 7.49 8.94
C HIS A 119 -12.91 6.60 8.28
N PHE A 120 -14.08 6.45 8.90
CA PHE A 120 -15.19 5.62 8.40
C PHE A 120 -16.29 6.36 7.62
N ALA A 121 -16.10 7.64 7.26
CA ALA A 121 -17.12 8.37 6.51
C ALA A 121 -17.30 7.83 5.09
N ASN A 122 -16.21 7.44 4.43
CA ASN A 122 -16.25 6.80 3.12
C ASN A 122 -16.27 5.28 3.27
N ARG A 123 -17.48 4.70 3.17
CA ARG A 123 -17.69 3.25 3.28
C ARG A 123 -17.01 2.47 2.16
N ILE A 124 -16.82 3.07 0.97
CA ILE A 124 -16.17 2.39 -0.15
C ILE A 124 -14.66 2.27 0.11
N ILE A 125 -14.00 3.31 0.62
CA ILE A 125 -12.60 3.21 1.04
C ILE A 125 -12.45 2.19 2.17
N SER A 126 -13.35 2.20 3.15
CA SER A 126 -13.31 1.23 4.25
C SER A 126 -13.49 -0.21 3.74
N LEU A 127 -14.39 -0.43 2.78
CA LEU A 127 -14.57 -1.72 2.10
C LEU A 127 -13.32 -2.11 1.30
N GLY A 128 -12.68 -1.14 0.62
CA GLY A 128 -11.43 -1.34 -0.10
C GLY A 128 -10.33 -1.85 0.83
N ILE A 129 -10.07 -1.17 1.94
CA ILE A 129 -9.05 -1.57 2.93
C ILE A 129 -9.32 -2.99 3.45
N VAL A 130 -10.57 -3.33 3.78
CA VAL A 130 -10.92 -4.68 4.23
C VAL A 130 -10.68 -5.71 3.13
N LEU A 131 -11.05 -5.39 1.89
CA LEU A 131 -10.84 -6.26 0.74
C LEU A 131 -9.35 -6.47 0.43
N GLU A 132 -8.51 -5.45 0.57
CA GLU A 132 -7.05 -5.57 0.42
C GLU A 132 -6.45 -6.52 1.44
N ILE A 133 -6.80 -6.37 2.72
CA ILE A 133 -6.32 -7.25 3.80
C ILE A 133 -6.79 -8.69 3.56
N VAL A 134 -8.06 -8.89 3.17
CA VAL A 134 -8.60 -10.22 2.86
C VAL A 134 -7.90 -10.84 1.66
N LEU A 135 -7.68 -10.09 0.58
CA LEU A 135 -6.95 -10.57 -0.59
C LEU A 135 -5.51 -10.93 -0.23
N PHE A 136 -4.84 -10.13 0.58
CA PHE A 136 -3.49 -10.44 1.06
C PHE A 136 -3.46 -11.75 1.84
N ILE A 137 -4.39 -11.95 2.79
CA ILE A 137 -4.52 -13.21 3.56
C ILE A 137 -4.77 -14.40 2.63
N ILE A 138 -5.62 -14.25 1.62
CA ILE A 138 -5.88 -15.30 0.62
C ILE A 138 -4.59 -15.62 -0.14
N LEU A 139 -3.87 -14.61 -0.63
CA LEU A 139 -2.63 -14.80 -1.38
C LEU A 139 -1.50 -15.40 -0.52
N SER A 140 -1.45 -15.08 0.77
CA SER A 140 -0.39 -15.54 1.67
C SER A 140 -0.64 -16.91 2.27
N TYR A 141 -1.89 -17.33 2.48
CA TYR A 141 -2.20 -18.59 3.19
C TYR A 141 -2.86 -19.68 2.35
N VAL A 142 -3.45 -19.36 1.20
CA VAL A 142 -4.13 -20.39 0.39
C VAL A 142 -3.13 -21.08 -0.55
N PRO A 143 -2.97 -22.41 -0.46
CA PRO A 143 -1.94 -23.15 -1.23
C PRO A 143 -2.05 -23.03 -2.75
N LEU A 144 -3.27 -22.80 -3.28
CA LEU A 144 -3.48 -22.58 -4.70
C LEU A 144 -2.75 -21.33 -5.21
N PHE A 145 -2.71 -20.27 -4.40
CA PHE A 145 -2.05 -19.02 -4.78
C PHE A 145 -0.54 -19.08 -4.55
N HIS A 146 -0.06 -19.93 -3.64
CA HIS A 146 1.38 -20.17 -3.48
C HIS A 146 2.02 -20.63 -4.79
N THR A 147 1.39 -21.53 -5.54
CA THR A 147 1.95 -22.04 -6.80
C THR A 147 1.82 -21.02 -7.93
N LEU A 148 0.71 -20.27 -8.00
CA LEU A 148 0.45 -19.29 -9.07
C LEU A 148 1.24 -17.98 -8.90
N PHE A 149 1.35 -17.47 -7.68
CA PHE A 149 1.97 -16.17 -7.37
C PHE A 149 3.36 -16.28 -6.74
N ASN A 150 3.85 -17.51 -6.52
CA ASN A 150 5.10 -17.77 -5.80
C ASN A 150 5.12 -17.14 -4.40
N THR A 151 3.97 -17.14 -3.72
CA THR A 151 3.85 -16.67 -2.34
C THR A 151 4.12 -17.80 -1.34
N ALA A 152 4.37 -17.42 -0.09
CA ALA A 152 4.56 -18.32 1.04
C ALA A 152 3.85 -17.75 2.28
N PRO A 153 3.49 -18.60 3.25
CA PRO A 153 2.91 -18.15 4.50
C PRO A 153 3.91 -17.28 5.27
N ILE A 154 3.43 -16.17 5.82
CA ILE A 154 4.23 -15.25 6.65
C ILE A 154 4.00 -15.51 8.14
N GLY A 155 5.03 -15.23 8.95
CA GLY A 155 5.00 -15.38 10.40
C GLY A 155 4.20 -14.27 11.10
N LEU A 156 3.89 -14.48 12.38
CA LEU A 156 3.21 -13.47 13.20
C LEU A 156 4.07 -12.23 13.46
N ASP A 157 5.39 -12.38 13.49
CA ASP A 157 6.33 -11.27 13.66
C ASP A 157 6.33 -10.34 12.44
N ASP A 158 6.16 -10.91 11.24
CA ASP A 158 6.06 -10.13 9.99
C ASP A 158 4.79 -9.26 9.98
N TRP A 159 3.68 -9.77 10.54
CA TRP A 159 2.43 -9.01 10.67
C TRP A 159 2.59 -7.74 11.51
N LEU A 160 3.46 -7.75 12.53
CA LEU A 160 3.72 -6.56 13.34
C LEU A 160 4.35 -5.45 12.49
N TYR A 161 5.30 -5.80 11.62
CA TYR A 161 5.91 -4.86 10.70
C TYR A 161 4.88 -4.31 9.70
N LEU A 162 4.06 -5.20 9.12
CA LEU A 162 3.01 -4.81 8.18
C LEU A 162 1.99 -3.85 8.80
N LEU A 163 1.55 -4.11 10.04
CA LEU A 163 0.62 -3.24 10.74
C LEU A 163 1.22 -1.88 11.11
N ALA A 164 2.55 -1.78 11.22
CA ALA A 164 3.24 -0.51 11.47
C ALA A 164 3.38 0.36 10.21
N CYS A 165 3.50 -0.26 9.02
CA CYS A 165 3.71 0.45 7.75
C CYS A 165 2.69 1.57 7.44
N PRO A 166 1.36 1.37 7.57
CA PRO A 166 0.39 2.42 7.29
C PRO A 166 0.57 3.63 8.21
N TYR A 167 0.93 3.42 9.48
CA TYR A 167 1.09 4.48 10.46
C TYR A 167 2.30 5.38 10.17
N LEU A 168 3.34 4.85 9.52
CA LEU A 168 4.50 5.64 9.10
C LEU A 168 4.19 6.59 7.93
N LEU A 169 3.08 6.37 7.21
CA LEU A 169 2.66 7.15 6.05
C LEU A 169 1.51 8.14 6.33
N LEU A 170 0.88 8.03 7.49
CA LEU A 170 -0.11 8.98 8.03
C LEU A 170 0.60 10.22 8.57
#